data_AF-A0AAV3HRC2-F1
#
_entry.id   AF-A0AAV3HRC2-F1
#
_cell.length_a   1.000
_cell.length_b   1.000
_cell.length_c   1.000
_cell.angle_alpha   90.00
_cell.angle_beta   90.00
_cell.angle_gamma   90.00
#
_symmetry.space_group_name_H-M   'P 1'
#
loop_
_entity.id
_entity.type
_entity.pdbx_description
1 polymer ?
#
loop_
_entity_poly.entity_id
_entity_poly.type
_entity_poly.pdbx_seq_one_letter_code
_entity_poly.pdbx_strand_id
1 'polypeptide(L)'
;MFQILKAENTIGFMRWSKVAFVFSIVMIAASIFTLSTKWLNWGLDFTGGTLIEVGFEQPANLEEIRAALDSKGFGDATVQNFGSARDVMVRLRPRDDMSGETLGNQIIGAIKEGTGESVEMRRIEFVGPNVGDELTEAGGLAILVSLICILIYVSMRFEWRLAAGAVMALAHDIIITLGVFSFLQIEVDLTIVAALLTVVGYSLNDTIVVFDRIRENFRKMRKGEPSDIMDASITQTLSRTLITSGTTLFVVIALFMQGGAMIHGFATALLLGITVGTYSSIYVASALALKLGIQKEHLMPPQVEKEGAEFDEMP
;
A
#
# COMPACT_ATOMS: atom_id res chain seq x y z
N MET A 1 19.16 -20.62 12.71
CA MET A 1 18.43 -19.87 11.68
C MET A 1 19.44 -19.51 10.59
N PHE A 2 19.20 -19.84 9.33
CA PHE A 2 20.11 -19.50 8.22
C PHE A 2 20.37 -17.98 8.21
N GLN A 3 21.62 -17.56 8.42
CA GLN A 3 22.04 -16.16 8.34
C GLN A 3 22.70 -15.95 6.98
N ILE A 4 21.92 -15.46 6.00
CA ILE A 4 22.42 -15.17 4.65
C ILE A 4 23.36 -13.95 4.67
N LEU A 5 23.13 -13.02 5.60
CA LEU A 5 24.02 -11.88 5.87
C LEU A 5 24.55 -11.99 7.30
N LYS A 6 25.77 -12.49 7.47
CA LYS A 6 26.55 -12.29 8.69
C LYS A 6 27.16 -10.90 8.64
N ALA A 7 26.43 -9.89 9.12
CA ALA A 7 27.06 -8.62 9.44
C ALA A 7 27.96 -8.85 10.67
N GLU A 8 29.25 -9.08 10.45
CA GLU A 8 30.24 -9.22 11.54
C GLU A 8 30.40 -7.92 12.34
N ASN A 9 30.04 -6.78 11.73
CA ASN A 9 30.07 -5.45 12.33
C ASN A 9 28.69 -4.79 12.29
N THR A 10 28.38 -3.98 13.29
CA THR A 10 27.16 -3.15 13.33
C THR A 10 27.16 -2.18 12.15
N ILE A 11 26.08 -2.15 11.38
CA ILE A 11 25.89 -1.23 10.26
C ILE A 11 25.30 0.08 10.81
N GLY A 12 25.90 1.21 10.46
CA GLY A 12 25.47 2.54 10.93
C GLY A 12 24.26 3.10 10.16
N PHE A 13 23.09 2.49 10.29
CA PHE A 13 21.85 2.92 9.63
C PHE A 13 21.45 4.35 10.03
N MET A 14 21.55 4.67 11.32
CA MET A 14 21.16 5.97 11.87
C MET A 14 22.02 7.12 11.35
N ARG A 15 23.25 6.85 10.86
CA ARG A 15 24.07 7.86 10.18
C ARG A 15 23.44 8.37 8.88
N TRP A 16 22.74 7.50 8.16
CA TRP A 16 22.07 7.81 6.89
C TRP A 16 20.62 8.25 7.06
N SER A 17 20.09 8.20 8.29
CA SER A 17 18.70 8.56 8.62
C SER A 17 18.29 9.93 8.09
N LYS A 18 19.17 10.94 8.13
CA LYS A 18 18.87 12.29 7.63
C LYS A 18 18.62 12.30 6.12
N VAL A 19 19.44 11.58 5.36
CA VAL A 19 19.31 11.49 3.90
C VAL A 19 18.05 10.71 3.54
N ALA A 20 17.82 9.58 4.22
CA ALA A 20 16.61 8.77 4.05
C ALA A 20 15.35 9.58 4.39
N PHE A 21 15.37 10.35 5.47
CA PHE A 21 14.24 11.20 5.87
C PHE A 21 13.93 12.29 4.83
N VAL A 22 14.94 12.93 4.25
CA VAL A 22 14.75 13.89 3.14
C VAL A 22 14.16 13.19 1.91
N PHE A 23 14.67 12.01 1.55
CA PHE A 23 14.15 11.23 0.45
C PHE A 23 12.67 10.84 0.66
N SER A 24 12.32 10.39 1.87
CA SER A 24 10.93 10.10 2.26
C SER A 24 10.02 11.32 2.15
N ILE A 25 10.47 12.50 2.59
CA ILE A 25 9.70 13.74 2.45
C ILE A 25 9.46 14.07 0.98
N VAL A 26 10.48 13.93 0.13
CA VAL A 26 10.34 14.18 -1.32
C VAL A 26 9.33 13.21 -1.94
N MET A 27 9.39 11.92 -1.60
CA MET A 27 8.41 10.95 -2.08
C MET A 27 7.00 11.27 -1.61
N ILE A 28 6.81 11.62 -0.33
CA ILE A 28 5.50 12.04 0.20
C ILE A 28 5.01 13.29 -0.54
N ALA A 29 5.86 14.29 -0.75
CA ALA A 29 5.48 15.53 -1.44
C ALA A 29 5.06 15.25 -2.90
N ALA A 30 5.80 14.39 -3.59
CA ALA A 30 5.45 13.96 -4.95
C ALA A 30 4.10 13.21 -4.96
N SER A 31 3.88 12.31 -4.00
CA SER A 31 2.62 11.58 -3.86
C SER A 31 1.43 12.49 -3.55
N ILE A 32 1.59 13.46 -2.66
CA ILE A 32 0.54 14.44 -2.35
C ILE A 32 0.25 15.31 -3.58
N PHE A 33 1.28 15.70 -4.33
CA PHE A 33 1.12 16.49 -5.55
C PHE A 33 0.32 15.72 -6.61
N THR A 34 0.64 14.44 -6.85
CA THR A 34 -0.10 13.62 -7.82
C THR A 34 -1.53 13.37 -7.35
N LEU A 35 -1.73 13.03 -6.08
CA LEU A 35 -3.06 12.88 -5.49
C LEU A 35 -3.89 14.15 -5.61
N SER A 36 -3.31 15.33 -5.41
CA SER A 36 -4.05 16.60 -5.47
C SER A 36 -4.37 17.06 -6.90
N THR A 37 -3.60 16.63 -7.90
CA THR A 37 -3.76 17.09 -9.29
C THR A 37 -4.51 16.11 -10.17
N LYS A 38 -4.16 14.81 -10.11
CA LYS A 38 -4.79 13.76 -10.93
C LYS A 38 -5.85 12.96 -10.17
N TRP A 39 -5.79 12.96 -8.84
CA TRP A 39 -6.62 12.11 -7.98
C TRP A 39 -6.43 10.61 -8.25
N LEU A 40 -7.21 9.78 -7.56
CA LEU A 40 -7.25 8.33 -7.77
C LEU A 40 -8.26 7.98 -8.87
N ASN A 41 -7.87 7.05 -9.74
CA ASN A 41 -8.78 6.46 -10.73
C ASN A 41 -9.61 5.38 -10.03
N TRP A 42 -10.80 5.72 -9.58
CA TRP A 42 -11.68 4.78 -8.87
C TRP A 42 -12.26 3.75 -9.83
N GLY A 43 -12.26 2.50 -9.39
CA GLY A 43 -12.82 1.39 -10.14
C GLY A 43 -14.33 1.26 -10.01
N LEU A 44 -14.86 0.31 -10.78
CA LEU A 44 -16.30 0.08 -10.91
C LEU A 44 -17.00 -0.17 -9.56
N ASP A 45 -16.32 -0.82 -8.62
CA ASP A 45 -16.83 -1.09 -7.27
C ASP A 45 -17.21 0.18 -6.50
N PHE A 46 -16.54 1.30 -6.78
CA PHE A 46 -16.74 2.56 -6.07
C PHE A 46 -17.57 3.57 -6.86
N THR A 47 -17.47 3.54 -8.19
CA THR A 47 -18.22 4.48 -9.05
C THR A 47 -19.58 3.94 -9.46
N GLY A 48 -19.78 2.62 -9.35
CA GLY A 48 -20.83 1.90 -10.07
C GLY A 48 -20.65 2.00 -11.59
N GLY A 49 -21.54 1.33 -12.32
CA GLY A 49 -21.70 1.47 -13.76
C GLY A 49 -21.54 0.18 -14.54
N THR A 50 -21.12 0.31 -15.80
CA THR A 50 -20.82 -0.83 -16.67
C THR A 50 -19.41 -0.72 -17.21
N LEU A 51 -18.65 -1.81 -17.10
CA LEU A 51 -17.32 -1.96 -17.70
C LEU A 51 -17.39 -3.06 -18.76
N ILE A 52 -16.93 -2.76 -19.96
CA ILE A 52 -16.93 -3.70 -21.08
C ILE A 52 -15.50 -3.78 -21.61
N GLU A 53 -14.96 -5.00 -21.66
CA GLU A 53 -13.69 -5.29 -22.29
C GLU A 53 -13.94 -5.88 -23.68
N VAL A 54 -13.39 -5.21 -24.70
CA VAL A 54 -13.45 -5.64 -26.10
C VAL A 54 -12.05 -5.92 -26.62
N GLY A 55 -11.91 -7.02 -27.36
CA GLY A 55 -10.69 -7.40 -28.05
C GLY A 55 -10.79 -7.11 -29.55
N PHE A 56 -9.74 -6.50 -30.08
CA PHE A 56 -9.54 -6.22 -31.50
C PHE A 56 -8.45 -7.14 -32.08
N GLU A 57 -8.53 -7.41 -33.39
CA GLU A 57 -7.45 -8.14 -34.08
C GLU A 57 -6.19 -7.26 -34.27
N GLN A 58 -6.39 -5.97 -34.52
CA GLN A 58 -5.35 -4.96 -34.70
C GLN A 58 -5.33 -3.97 -33.52
N PRO A 59 -4.24 -3.20 -33.33
CA PRO A 59 -4.21 -2.14 -32.33
C PRO A 59 -5.36 -1.15 -32.55
N ALA A 60 -6.14 -0.93 -31.49
CA ALA A 60 -7.38 -0.18 -31.56
C ALA A 60 -7.14 1.34 -31.60
N ASN A 61 -7.88 2.07 -32.45
CA ASN A 61 -7.89 3.52 -32.44
C ASN A 61 -8.91 4.06 -31.42
N LEU A 62 -8.41 4.49 -30.25
CA LEU A 62 -9.25 4.98 -29.15
C LEU A 62 -10.05 6.24 -29.50
N GLU A 63 -9.55 7.09 -30.41
CA GLU A 63 -10.26 8.31 -30.81
C GLU A 63 -11.49 7.99 -31.67
N GLU A 64 -11.34 7.06 -32.61
CA GLU A 64 -12.45 6.59 -33.45
C GLU A 64 -13.52 5.88 -32.62
N ILE A 65 -13.11 5.02 -31.67
CA ILE A 65 -14.03 4.34 -30.76
C ILE A 65 -14.80 5.36 -29.92
N ARG A 66 -14.11 6.36 -29.36
CA ARG A 66 -14.77 7.41 -28.57
C ARG A 66 -15.76 8.22 -29.42
N ALA A 67 -15.37 8.63 -30.64
CA ALA A 67 -16.26 9.35 -31.55
C ALA A 67 -17.48 8.52 -31.96
N ALA A 68 -17.31 7.21 -32.19
CA ALA A 68 -18.40 6.30 -32.50
C ALA A 68 -19.41 6.20 -31.34
N LEU A 69 -18.91 6.06 -30.10
CA LEU A 69 -19.74 6.01 -28.90
C LEU A 69 -20.47 7.33 -28.63
N ASP A 70 -19.79 8.47 -28.79
CA ASP A 70 -20.38 9.80 -28.67
C ASP A 70 -21.56 9.98 -29.64
N SER A 71 -21.40 9.56 -30.90
CA SER A 71 -22.44 9.66 -31.94
C SER A 71 -23.70 8.85 -31.64
N LYS A 72 -23.59 7.82 -30.79
CA LYS A 72 -24.67 6.92 -30.38
C LYS A 72 -25.26 7.26 -29.01
N GLY A 73 -24.86 8.39 -28.41
CA GLY A 73 -25.40 8.86 -27.13
C GLY A 73 -24.68 8.32 -25.89
N PHE A 74 -23.46 7.81 -26.04
CA PHE A 74 -22.58 7.35 -24.96
C PHE A 74 -21.43 8.33 -24.70
N GLY A 75 -21.72 9.63 -24.70
CA GLY A 75 -20.72 10.71 -24.54
C GLY A 75 -19.99 10.74 -23.20
N ASP A 76 -20.47 9.98 -22.22
CA ASP A 76 -19.86 9.81 -20.90
C ASP A 76 -18.92 8.59 -20.83
N ALA A 77 -18.74 7.86 -21.93
CA ALA A 77 -17.90 6.66 -21.97
C ALA A 77 -16.41 7.00 -21.86
N THR A 78 -15.73 6.37 -20.90
CA THR A 78 -14.28 6.42 -20.77
C THR A 78 -13.69 5.22 -21.51
N VAL A 79 -12.95 5.50 -22.59
CA VAL A 79 -12.31 4.50 -23.45
C VAL A 79 -10.80 4.49 -23.20
N GLN A 80 -10.24 3.35 -22.84
CA GLN A 80 -8.81 3.18 -22.54
C GLN A 80 -8.29 1.80 -22.95
N ASN A 81 -6.98 1.68 -23.22
CA ASN A 81 -6.35 0.38 -23.45
C ASN A 81 -6.31 -0.43 -22.14
N PHE A 82 -6.40 -1.76 -22.26
CA PHE A 82 -6.37 -2.69 -21.13
C PHE A 82 -5.38 -3.81 -21.34
N GLY A 83 -4.22 -3.74 -20.69
CA GLY A 83 -3.16 -4.74 -20.80
C GLY A 83 -2.39 -4.73 -22.13
N SER A 84 -3.07 -4.59 -23.27
CA SER A 84 -2.45 -4.49 -24.60
C SER A 84 -3.09 -3.39 -25.46
N ALA A 85 -2.43 -3.00 -26.56
CA ALA A 85 -2.97 -2.02 -27.51
C ALA A 85 -4.16 -2.55 -28.33
N ARG A 86 -4.47 -3.85 -28.24
CA ARG A 86 -5.58 -4.50 -28.95
C ARG A 86 -6.82 -4.68 -28.07
N ASP A 87 -6.65 -4.46 -26.78
CA ASP A 87 -7.67 -4.72 -25.79
C ASP A 87 -8.11 -3.38 -25.24
N VAL A 88 -9.39 -3.08 -25.41
CA VAL A 88 -9.94 -1.79 -25.01
C VAL A 88 -11.00 -2.02 -23.95
N MET A 89 -10.89 -1.25 -22.89
CA MET A 89 -11.89 -1.14 -21.85
C MET A 89 -12.74 0.10 -22.10
N VAL A 90 -14.05 -0.10 -22.10
CA VAL A 90 -15.04 0.96 -22.16
C VAL A 90 -15.79 0.98 -20.83
N ARG A 91 -15.70 2.09 -20.10
CA ARG A 91 -16.42 2.29 -18.83
C ARG A 91 -17.51 3.34 -19.01
N LEU A 92 -18.71 3.02 -18.55
CA LEU A 92 -19.87 3.93 -18.52
C LEU A 92 -20.38 4.10 -17.10
N ARG A 93 -20.93 5.29 -16.84
CA ARG A 93 -21.59 5.57 -15.56
C ARG A 93 -22.87 4.73 -15.41
N PRO A 94 -23.34 4.52 -14.17
CA PRO A 94 -24.63 3.86 -13.94
C PRO A 94 -25.76 4.57 -14.71
N ARG A 95 -26.59 3.79 -15.39
CA ARG A 95 -27.83 4.26 -16.01
C ARG A 95 -28.99 3.43 -15.48
N ASP A 96 -30.00 4.08 -14.93
CA ASP A 96 -31.12 3.44 -14.23
C ASP A 96 -32.10 2.73 -15.17
N ASP A 97 -32.02 3.00 -16.46
CA ASP A 97 -33.00 2.63 -17.49
C ASP A 97 -32.60 1.40 -18.32
N MET A 98 -31.40 0.83 -18.11
CA MET A 98 -30.86 -0.22 -18.97
C MET A 98 -30.13 -1.32 -18.19
N SER A 99 -30.33 -2.58 -18.59
CA SER A 99 -29.52 -3.70 -18.06
C SER A 99 -28.11 -3.66 -18.64
N GLY A 100 -27.09 -4.03 -17.85
CA GLY A 100 -25.71 -4.06 -18.32
C GLY A 100 -25.52 -4.86 -19.62
N GLU A 101 -26.23 -5.97 -19.78
CA GLU A 101 -26.16 -6.83 -20.97
C GLU A 101 -26.75 -6.16 -22.23
N THR A 102 -27.85 -5.40 -22.11
CA THR A 102 -28.39 -4.63 -23.24
C THR A 102 -27.48 -3.47 -23.62
N LEU A 103 -26.88 -2.81 -22.62
CA LEU A 103 -25.86 -1.78 -22.83
C LEU A 103 -24.64 -2.35 -23.56
N GLY A 104 -24.16 -3.52 -23.14
CA GLY A 104 -23.04 -4.24 -23.76
C GLY A 104 -23.25 -4.50 -25.25
N ASN A 105 -24.41 -5.03 -25.62
CA ASN A 105 -24.74 -5.30 -27.02
C ASN A 105 -24.85 -4.03 -27.86
N GLN A 106 -25.39 -2.94 -27.29
CA GLN A 106 -25.46 -1.65 -27.98
C GLN A 106 -24.07 -1.04 -28.19
N ILE A 107 -23.16 -1.19 -27.23
CA ILE A 107 -21.77 -0.74 -27.32
C ILE A 107 -21.03 -1.50 -28.43
N ILE A 108 -21.14 -2.83 -28.47
CA ILE A 108 -20.54 -3.63 -29.56
C ILE A 108 -21.08 -3.18 -30.92
N GLY A 109 -22.39 -2.98 -31.02
CA GLY A 109 -23.03 -2.51 -32.24
C GLY A 109 -22.52 -1.14 -32.67
N ALA A 110 -22.42 -0.19 -31.72
CA ALA A 110 -21.90 1.15 -31.95
C ALA A 110 -20.44 1.13 -32.41
N ILE A 111 -19.60 0.31 -31.78
CA ILE A 111 -18.18 0.16 -32.16
C ILE A 111 -18.10 -0.43 -33.57
N LYS A 112 -18.82 -1.53 -33.84
CA LYS A 112 -18.80 -2.20 -35.15
C LYS A 112 -19.28 -1.31 -36.29
N GLU A 113 -20.33 -0.52 -36.07
CA GLU A 113 -20.85 0.43 -37.07
C GLU A 113 -19.92 1.63 -37.27
N GLY A 114 -19.26 2.10 -36.20
CA GLY A 114 -18.40 3.29 -36.24
C GLY A 114 -17.00 3.04 -36.76
N THR A 115 -16.37 1.91 -36.41
CA THR A 115 -15.01 1.57 -36.83
C THR A 115 -14.97 0.62 -38.03
N GLY A 116 -16.06 -0.10 -38.30
CA GLY A 116 -16.10 -1.14 -39.32
C GLY A 116 -15.34 -2.42 -38.94
N GLU A 117 -14.76 -2.47 -37.74
CA GLU A 117 -14.01 -3.62 -37.25
C GLU A 117 -14.90 -4.57 -36.44
N SER A 118 -14.69 -5.88 -36.61
CA SER A 118 -15.33 -6.87 -35.74
C SER A 118 -14.58 -6.94 -34.42
N VAL A 119 -15.30 -6.68 -33.33
CA VAL A 119 -14.80 -6.80 -31.97
C VAL A 119 -15.38 -8.00 -31.27
N GLU A 120 -14.56 -8.65 -30.45
CA GLU A 120 -14.98 -9.73 -29.57
C GLU A 120 -15.16 -9.16 -28.16
N MET A 121 -16.35 -9.31 -27.57
CA MET A 121 -16.53 -8.98 -26.15
C MET A 121 -15.88 -10.06 -25.30
N ARG A 122 -14.86 -9.68 -24.53
CA ARG A 122 -14.14 -10.59 -23.65
C ARG A 122 -14.76 -10.66 -22.28
N ARG A 123 -15.24 -9.53 -21.78
CA ARG A 123 -15.81 -9.40 -20.43
C ARG A 123 -16.81 -8.26 -20.37
N ILE A 124 -17.83 -8.45 -19.56
CA ILE A 124 -18.74 -7.39 -19.13
C ILE A 124 -18.93 -7.47 -17.63
N GLU A 125 -18.82 -6.33 -16.96
CA GLU A 125 -19.08 -6.17 -15.54
C GLU A 125 -20.09 -5.05 -15.35
N PHE A 126 -21.03 -5.29 -14.43
CA PHE A 126 -22.06 -4.32 -14.10
C PHE A 126 -22.20 -4.25 -12.59
N VAL A 127 -22.12 -3.03 -12.06
CA VAL A 127 -22.35 -2.72 -10.65
C VAL A 127 -23.44 -1.66 -10.60
N GLY A 128 -24.59 -2.02 -10.01
CA GLY A 128 -25.69 -1.09 -9.82
C GLY A 128 -25.32 0.02 -8.82
N PRO A 129 -25.93 1.22 -8.92
CA PRO A 129 -25.55 2.38 -8.09
C PRO A 129 -25.70 2.09 -6.59
N ASN A 130 -26.80 1.45 -6.18
CA ASN A 130 -27.01 1.07 -4.77
C ASN A 130 -25.93 0.10 -4.24
N VAL A 131 -25.52 -0.86 -5.07
CA VAL A 131 -24.48 -1.83 -4.69
C VAL A 131 -23.12 -1.15 -4.62
N GLY A 132 -22.81 -0.25 -5.54
CA GLY A 132 -21.56 0.53 -5.51
C GLY A 132 -21.45 1.41 -4.25
N ASP A 133 -22.55 2.05 -3.85
CA ASP A 133 -22.59 2.84 -2.61
C ASP A 133 -22.34 1.96 -1.37
N GLU A 134 -23.01 0.80 -1.28
CA GLU A 134 -22.80 -0.17 -0.20
C GLU A 134 -21.35 -0.69 -0.16
N LEU A 135 -20.77 -1.02 -1.33
CA LEU A 135 -19.39 -1.47 -1.45
C LEU A 135 -18.38 -0.39 -1.04
N THR A 136 -18.65 0.86 -1.42
CA THR A 136 -17.82 2.01 -1.05
C THR A 136 -17.83 2.23 0.46
N GLU A 137 -19.01 2.22 1.07
CA GLU A 137 -19.17 2.38 2.52
C GLU A 137 -18.49 1.22 3.26
N ALA A 138 -18.72 -0.02 2.84
CA ALA A 138 -18.10 -1.19 3.43
C ALA A 138 -16.57 -1.18 3.30
N GLY A 139 -16.04 -0.83 2.13
CA GLY A 139 -14.61 -0.71 1.88
C GLY A 139 -13.95 0.38 2.72
N GLY A 140 -14.58 1.57 2.76
CA GLY A 140 -14.13 2.68 3.60
C GLY A 140 -14.15 2.34 5.10
N LEU A 141 -15.22 1.70 5.56
CA LEU A 141 -15.35 1.25 6.95
C LEU A 141 -14.30 0.18 7.29
N ALA A 142 -14.04 -0.77 6.40
CA ALA A 142 -13.03 -1.81 6.60
C ALA A 142 -11.62 -1.21 6.79
N ILE A 143 -11.25 -0.21 5.99
CA ILE A 143 -9.98 0.51 6.15
C ILE A 143 -9.94 1.24 7.49
N LEU A 144 -10.99 1.99 7.83
CA LEU A 144 -11.05 2.78 9.05
C LEU A 144 -10.95 1.90 10.30
N VAL A 145 -11.75 0.82 10.37
CA VAL A 145 -11.73 -0.13 11.48
C VAL A 145 -10.36 -0.80 11.59
N SER A 146 -9.76 -1.20 10.48
CA SER A 146 -8.42 -1.80 10.48
C SER A 146 -7.35 -0.85 11.02
N LEU A 147 -7.37 0.42 10.60
CA LEU A 147 -6.46 1.45 11.10
C LEU A 147 -6.63 1.69 12.59
N ILE A 148 -7.86 1.78 13.10
CA ILE A 148 -8.14 1.93 14.53
C ILE A 148 -7.62 0.73 15.32
N CYS A 149 -7.90 -0.50 14.86
CA CYS A 149 -7.41 -1.71 15.51
C CYS A 149 -5.88 -1.75 15.58
N ILE A 150 -5.19 -1.34 14.51
CA ILE A 150 -3.73 -1.24 14.49
C ILE A 150 -3.23 -0.18 15.46
N LEU A 151 -3.85 1.00 15.49
CA LEU A 151 -3.49 2.08 16.42
C LEU A 151 -3.61 1.63 17.88
N ILE A 152 -4.72 0.98 18.23
CA ILE A 152 -4.95 0.43 19.57
C ILE A 152 -3.88 -0.62 19.89
N TYR A 153 -3.66 -1.58 19.00
CA TYR A 153 -2.68 -2.64 19.18
C TYR A 153 -1.27 -2.07 19.41
N VAL A 154 -0.81 -1.17 18.53
CA VAL A 154 0.54 -0.58 18.61
C VAL A 154 0.70 0.27 19.87
N SER A 155 -0.31 1.05 20.23
CA SER A 155 -0.29 1.89 21.44
C SER A 155 -0.26 1.07 22.73
N MET A 156 -0.94 -0.07 22.77
CA MET A 156 -0.89 -0.98 23.92
C MET A 156 0.41 -1.78 23.98
N ARG A 157 0.99 -2.11 22.81
CA ARG A 157 2.13 -3.01 22.69
C ARG A 157 3.48 -2.32 22.88
N PHE A 158 3.59 -1.04 22.53
CA PHE A 158 4.84 -0.27 22.51
C PHE A 158 4.74 1.03 23.31
N GLU A 159 5.90 1.57 23.68
CA GLU A 159 5.99 2.90 24.28
C GLU A 159 5.58 3.97 23.25
N TRP A 160 4.98 5.08 23.70
CA TRP A 160 4.30 6.04 22.81
C TRP A 160 5.18 6.63 21.71
N ARG A 161 6.50 6.75 21.91
CA ARG A 161 7.45 7.25 20.89
C ARG A 161 7.67 6.23 19.78
N LEU A 162 7.79 4.95 20.15
CA LEU A 162 7.83 3.85 19.19
C LEU A 162 6.48 3.76 18.47
N ALA A 163 5.38 3.81 19.21
CA ALA A 163 4.04 3.75 18.64
C ALA A 163 3.81 4.87 17.60
N ALA A 164 4.15 6.11 17.93
CA ALA A 164 4.09 7.23 17.00
C ALA A 164 4.99 7.02 15.76
N GLY A 165 6.21 6.50 15.96
CA GLY A 165 7.11 6.15 14.85
C GLY A 165 6.51 5.10 13.89
N ALA A 166 5.91 4.03 14.43
CA ALA A 166 5.24 3.01 13.63
C ALA A 166 4.05 3.57 12.85
N VAL A 167 3.19 4.36 13.49
CA VAL A 167 2.01 4.96 12.85
C VAL A 167 2.41 5.90 11.72
N MET A 168 3.43 6.73 11.94
CA MET A 168 3.94 7.63 10.91
C MET A 168 4.58 6.87 9.74
N ALA A 169 5.25 5.75 9.99
CA ALA A 169 5.77 4.89 8.93
C ALA A 169 4.63 4.24 8.12
N LEU A 170 3.58 3.75 8.77
CA LEU A 170 2.40 3.22 8.08
C LEU A 170 1.71 4.28 7.22
N ALA A 171 1.54 5.49 7.73
CA ALA A 171 0.98 6.60 6.97
C ALA A 171 1.85 6.93 5.74
N HIS A 172 3.17 6.98 5.92
CA HIS A 172 4.14 7.15 4.83
C HIS A 172 3.95 6.08 3.73
N ASP A 173 3.85 4.81 4.11
CA ASP A 173 3.73 3.70 3.15
C ASP A 173 2.43 3.76 2.35
N ILE A 174 1.31 4.06 3.01
CA ILE A 174 0.00 4.22 2.37
C ILE A 174 0.02 5.41 1.41
N ILE A 175 0.51 6.57 1.85
CA ILE A 175 0.54 7.79 1.02
C ILE A 175 1.42 7.58 -0.22
N ILE A 176 2.58 6.94 -0.07
CA ILE A 176 3.46 6.65 -1.20
C ILE A 176 2.78 5.70 -2.18
N THR A 177 2.21 4.60 -1.67
CA THR A 177 1.53 3.61 -2.51
C THR A 177 0.38 4.25 -3.28
N LEU A 178 -0.50 5.00 -2.61
CA LEU A 178 -1.60 5.72 -3.25
C LEU A 178 -1.12 6.79 -4.24
N GLY A 179 -0.02 7.49 -3.92
CA GLY A 179 0.58 8.48 -4.81
C GLY A 179 1.11 7.88 -6.11
N VAL A 180 1.67 6.67 -6.07
CA VAL A 180 2.09 5.94 -7.27
C VAL A 180 0.88 5.48 -8.09
N PHE A 181 -0.17 4.98 -7.44
CA PHE A 181 -1.42 4.61 -8.12
C PHE A 181 -2.05 5.82 -8.81
N SER A 182 -2.09 6.96 -8.13
CA SER A 182 -2.53 8.24 -8.71
C SER A 182 -1.62 8.70 -9.85
N PHE A 183 -0.30 8.58 -9.71
CA PHE A 183 0.64 9.00 -10.76
C PHE A 183 0.45 8.21 -12.06
N LEU A 184 0.37 6.87 -11.93
CA LEU A 184 0.23 5.91 -13.02
C LEU A 184 -1.21 5.75 -13.51
N GLN A 185 -2.20 6.35 -12.82
CA GLN A 185 -3.62 6.23 -13.11
C GLN A 185 -4.11 4.78 -13.13
N ILE A 186 -3.53 3.94 -12.27
CA ILE A 186 -3.98 2.57 -12.05
C ILE A 186 -5.34 2.64 -11.37
N GLU A 187 -6.30 1.89 -11.90
CA GLU A 187 -7.64 1.76 -11.33
C GLU A 187 -7.57 1.20 -9.91
N VAL A 188 -8.32 1.78 -8.97
CA VAL A 188 -8.41 1.34 -7.56
C VAL A 188 -9.78 0.71 -7.34
N ASP A 189 -9.80 -0.61 -7.20
CA ASP A 189 -10.97 -1.43 -6.88
C ASP A 189 -10.85 -2.02 -5.46
N LEU A 190 -11.83 -2.84 -5.05
CA LEU A 190 -11.79 -3.48 -3.73
C LEU A 190 -10.62 -4.47 -3.58
N THR A 191 -10.13 -5.04 -4.68
CA THR A 191 -8.97 -5.94 -4.65
C THR A 191 -7.70 -5.19 -4.24
N ILE A 192 -7.53 -3.96 -4.74
CA ILE A 192 -6.42 -3.10 -4.37
C ILE A 192 -6.56 -2.61 -2.93
N VAL A 193 -7.78 -2.33 -2.45
CA VAL A 193 -8.00 -2.04 -1.03
C VAL A 193 -7.54 -3.22 -0.16
N ALA A 194 -7.87 -4.46 -0.53
CA ALA A 194 -7.39 -5.65 0.17
C ALA A 194 -5.85 -5.78 0.11
N ALA A 195 -5.25 -5.44 -1.03
CA ALA A 195 -3.79 -5.39 -1.17
C ALA A 195 -3.15 -4.36 -0.23
N LEU A 196 -3.72 -3.15 -0.13
CA LEU A 196 -3.25 -2.09 0.76
C LEU A 196 -3.34 -2.52 2.23
N LEU A 197 -4.43 -3.14 2.65
CA LEU A 197 -4.57 -3.70 4.00
C LEU A 197 -3.52 -4.79 4.28
N THR A 198 -3.23 -5.62 3.27
CA THR A 198 -2.18 -6.64 3.35
C THR A 198 -0.80 -6.00 3.50
N VAL A 199 -0.49 -4.95 2.74
CA VAL A 199 0.76 -4.17 2.84
C VAL A 199 0.93 -3.59 4.23
N VAL A 200 -0.13 -3.00 4.79
CA VAL A 200 -0.11 -2.46 6.15
C VAL A 200 0.29 -3.53 7.17
N GLY A 201 -0.26 -4.74 7.05
CA GLY A 201 0.12 -5.88 7.87
C GLY A 201 1.59 -6.29 7.72
N TYR A 202 2.11 -6.34 6.49
CA TYR A 202 3.52 -6.65 6.23
C TYR A 202 4.48 -5.59 6.80
N SER A 203 4.21 -4.31 6.55
CA SER A 203 5.01 -3.19 7.05
C SER A 203 5.01 -3.13 8.58
N LEU A 204 3.84 -3.32 9.19
CA LEU A 204 3.71 -3.35 10.64
C LEU A 204 4.46 -4.54 11.25
N ASN A 205 4.35 -5.73 10.66
CA ASN A 205 5.07 -6.92 11.13
C ASN A 205 6.58 -6.68 11.19
N ASP A 206 7.17 -6.07 10.16
CA ASP A 206 8.60 -5.77 10.18
C ASP A 206 8.97 -4.72 11.24
N THR A 207 8.16 -3.67 11.36
CA THR A 207 8.32 -2.63 12.39
C THR A 207 8.27 -3.22 13.81
N ILE A 208 7.35 -4.16 14.09
CA ILE A 208 7.23 -4.84 15.38
C ILE A 208 8.51 -5.61 15.72
N VAL A 209 9.07 -6.33 14.74
CA VAL A 209 10.28 -7.13 14.94
C VAL A 209 11.48 -6.26 15.26
N VAL A 210 11.65 -5.16 14.52
CA VAL A 210 12.71 -4.17 14.78
C VAL A 210 12.52 -3.55 16.16
N PHE A 211 11.31 -3.13 16.50
CA PHE A 211 11.02 -2.47 17.78
C PHE A 211 11.20 -3.39 18.99
N ASP A 212 10.81 -4.66 18.89
CA ASP A 212 11.05 -5.63 19.94
C ASP A 212 12.55 -5.84 20.16
N ARG A 213 13.33 -5.90 19.07
CA ARG A 213 14.79 -5.99 19.19
C ARG A 213 15.40 -4.73 19.78
N ILE A 214 14.90 -3.55 19.42
CA ILE A 214 15.27 -2.27 20.03
C ILE A 214 15.03 -2.32 21.53
N ARG A 215 13.81 -2.68 21.98
CA ARG A 215 13.47 -2.81 23.40
C ARG A 215 14.36 -3.81 24.15
N GLU A 216 14.62 -4.95 23.53
CA GLU A 216 15.50 -5.97 24.10
C GLU A 216 16.93 -5.44 24.29
N ASN A 217 17.50 -4.80 23.26
CA ASN A 217 18.87 -4.29 23.32
C ASN A 217 19.01 -3.08 24.24
N PHE A 218 18.02 -2.20 24.33
CA PHE A 218 18.02 -1.12 25.34
C PHE A 218 18.11 -1.67 26.77
N ARG A 219 17.54 -2.86 27.03
CA ARG A 219 17.64 -3.55 28.33
C ARG A 219 18.96 -4.29 28.52
N LYS A 220 19.49 -4.92 27.46
CA LYS A 220 20.69 -5.77 27.52
C LYS A 220 22.01 -4.99 27.41
N MET A 221 22.07 -3.96 26.58
CA MET A 221 23.29 -3.20 26.32
C MET A 221 23.53 -2.18 27.44
N ARG A 222 24.65 -2.33 28.16
CA ARG A 222 25.02 -1.44 29.28
C ARG A 222 25.59 -0.10 28.83
N LYS A 223 26.26 -0.04 27.67
CA LYS A 223 26.97 1.14 27.12
C LYS A 223 26.54 1.38 25.67
N GLY A 224 26.67 2.61 25.20
CA GLY A 224 26.33 3.04 23.84
C GLY A 224 25.22 4.09 23.84
N GLU A 225 25.27 5.00 22.88
CA GLU A 225 24.22 6.00 22.68
C GLU A 225 22.94 5.33 22.13
N PRO A 226 21.75 5.92 22.30
CA PRO A 226 20.50 5.40 21.74
C PRO A 226 20.59 5.06 20.25
N SER A 227 21.36 5.83 19.46
CA SER A 227 21.61 5.56 18.05
C SER A 227 22.40 4.27 17.81
N ASP A 228 23.41 3.98 18.64
CA ASP A 228 24.24 2.78 18.52
C ASP A 228 23.44 1.52 18.85
N ILE A 229 22.56 1.64 19.86
CA ILE A 229 21.64 0.56 20.25
C ILE A 229 20.65 0.28 19.12
N MET A 230 20.10 1.32 18.49
CA MET A 230 19.23 1.16 17.32
C MET A 230 19.94 0.50 16.14
N ASP A 231 21.15 0.96 15.80
CA ASP A 231 21.95 0.39 14.72
C ASP A 231 22.25 -1.09 14.96
N ALA A 232 22.60 -1.46 16.20
CA ALA A 232 22.80 -2.85 16.57
C ALA A 232 21.51 -3.68 16.44
N SER A 233 20.37 -3.15 16.89
CA SER A 233 19.07 -3.84 16.77
C SER A 233 18.65 -4.08 15.33
N ILE A 234 18.74 -3.05 14.48
CA ILE A 234 18.40 -3.15 13.05
C ILE A 234 19.34 -4.14 12.36
N THR A 235 20.65 -4.07 12.63
CA THR A 235 21.63 -5.01 12.05
C THR A 235 21.29 -6.46 12.40
N GLN A 236 20.86 -6.72 13.64
CA GLN A 236 20.53 -8.07 14.10
C GLN A 236 19.23 -8.61 13.50
N THR A 237 18.26 -7.76 13.17
CA THR A 237 16.98 -8.16 12.55
C THR A 237 17.05 -8.21 11.02
N LEU A 238 18.01 -7.51 10.40
CA LEU A 238 18.13 -7.32 8.96
C LEU A 238 18.03 -8.63 8.16
N SER A 239 18.75 -9.68 8.56
CA SER A 239 18.72 -10.96 7.82
C SER A 239 17.33 -11.58 7.84
N ARG A 240 16.58 -11.46 8.93
CA ARG A 240 15.21 -11.98 9.00
C ARG A 240 14.30 -11.17 8.10
N THR A 241 14.33 -9.84 8.24
CA THR A 241 13.54 -8.90 7.43
C THR A 241 13.75 -9.12 5.94
N LEU A 242 15.01 -9.20 5.49
CA LEU A 242 15.33 -9.41 4.08
C LEU A 242 14.90 -10.78 3.57
N ILE A 243 15.02 -11.84 4.38
CA ILE A 243 14.54 -13.17 3.98
C ILE A 243 13.02 -13.17 3.85
N THR A 244 12.30 -12.65 4.85
CA THR A 244 10.83 -12.62 4.81
C THR A 244 10.32 -11.77 3.65
N SER A 245 10.77 -10.51 3.53
CA SER A 245 10.35 -9.63 2.44
C SER A 245 10.81 -10.16 1.08
N GLY A 246 12.02 -10.71 0.99
CA GLY A 246 12.57 -11.28 -0.26
C GLY A 246 11.79 -12.50 -0.75
N THR A 247 11.41 -13.42 0.14
CA THR A 247 10.59 -14.58 -0.25
C THR A 247 9.20 -14.16 -0.73
N THR A 248 8.57 -13.19 -0.08
CA THR A 248 7.27 -12.68 -0.51
C THR A 248 7.39 -11.92 -1.83
N LEU A 249 8.41 -11.06 -1.99
CA LEU A 249 8.69 -10.35 -3.22
C LEU A 249 8.92 -11.31 -4.39
N PHE A 250 9.60 -12.44 -4.18
CA PHE A 250 9.80 -13.43 -5.23
C PHE A 250 8.46 -13.94 -5.79
N VAL A 251 7.50 -14.28 -4.92
CA VAL A 251 6.16 -14.73 -5.33
C VAL A 251 5.39 -13.59 -5.99
N VAL A 252 5.44 -12.39 -5.41
CA VAL A 252 4.73 -11.21 -5.95
C VAL A 252 5.29 -10.81 -7.32
N ILE A 253 6.61 -10.92 -7.55
CA ILE A 253 7.22 -10.67 -8.86
C ILE A 253 6.74 -11.69 -9.89
N ALA A 254 6.66 -12.98 -9.53
CA ALA A 254 6.10 -13.98 -10.42
C ALA A 254 4.63 -13.69 -10.77
N LEU A 255 3.82 -13.27 -9.77
CA LEU A 255 2.44 -12.82 -9.99
C LEU A 255 2.37 -11.56 -10.85
N PHE A 256 3.29 -10.60 -10.68
CA PHE A 256 3.35 -9.38 -11.48
C PHE A 256 3.68 -9.70 -12.96
N MET A 257 4.63 -10.60 -13.20
CA MET A 257 5.05 -10.96 -14.56
C MET A 257 4.04 -11.85 -15.28
N GLN A 258 3.39 -12.78 -14.58
CA GLN A 258 2.56 -13.84 -15.20
C GLN A 258 1.06 -13.71 -14.91
N GLY A 259 0.65 -12.79 -14.02
CA GLY A 259 -0.71 -12.72 -13.49
C GLY A 259 -1.79 -12.22 -14.45
N GLY A 260 -1.39 -11.53 -15.52
CA GLY A 260 -2.33 -10.86 -16.42
C GLY A 260 -2.89 -9.56 -15.83
N ALA A 261 -3.71 -8.85 -16.62
CA ALA A 261 -4.13 -7.48 -16.32
C ALA A 261 -4.95 -7.34 -15.03
N MET A 262 -5.82 -8.31 -14.72
CA MET A 262 -6.71 -8.25 -13.54
C MET A 262 -5.94 -8.21 -12.20
N ILE A 263 -4.89 -9.02 -12.05
CA ILE A 263 -4.13 -9.06 -10.77
C ILE A 263 -2.89 -8.18 -10.81
N HIS A 264 -2.61 -7.53 -11.93
CA HIS A 264 -1.44 -6.66 -12.06
C HIS A 264 -1.52 -5.46 -11.11
N GLY A 265 -2.71 -4.86 -10.94
CA GLY A 265 -2.92 -3.79 -9.95
C GLY A 265 -2.64 -4.27 -8.52
N PHE A 266 -3.23 -5.41 -8.14
CA PHE A 266 -2.99 -6.07 -6.85
C PHE A 266 -1.50 -6.38 -6.60
N ALA A 267 -0.81 -6.98 -7.58
CA ALA A 267 0.61 -7.31 -7.48
C ALA A 267 1.49 -6.05 -7.39
N THR A 268 1.12 -4.96 -8.10
CA THR A 268 1.81 -3.67 -8.02
C THR A 268 1.71 -3.07 -6.63
N ALA A 269 0.52 -3.10 -6.01
CA ALA A 269 0.32 -2.64 -4.64
C ALA A 269 1.21 -3.40 -3.65
N LEU A 270 1.23 -4.74 -3.73
CA LEU A 270 2.07 -5.57 -2.86
C LEU A 270 3.57 -5.32 -3.10
N LEU A 271 4.01 -5.22 -4.35
CA LEU A 271 5.42 -5.03 -4.70
C LEU A 271 5.94 -3.69 -4.16
N LEU A 272 5.20 -2.60 -4.40
CA LEU A 272 5.53 -1.29 -3.86
C LEU A 272 5.45 -1.29 -2.34
N GLY A 273 4.36 -1.79 -1.78
CA GLY A 273 4.11 -1.76 -0.35
C GLY A 273 5.13 -2.54 0.47
N ILE A 274 5.51 -3.76 0.05
CA ILE A 274 6.54 -4.55 0.75
C ILE A 274 7.91 -3.86 0.65
N THR A 275 8.23 -3.28 -0.50
CA THR A 275 9.50 -2.58 -0.71
C THR A 275 9.60 -1.31 0.13
N VAL A 276 8.58 -0.46 0.07
CA VAL A 276 8.51 0.79 0.84
C VAL A 276 8.41 0.51 2.33
N GLY A 277 7.63 -0.50 2.75
CA GLY A 277 7.49 -0.91 4.14
C GLY A 277 8.77 -1.45 4.77
N THR A 278 9.54 -2.25 4.01
CA THR A 278 10.86 -2.72 4.48
C THR A 278 11.84 -1.56 4.67
N TYR A 279 11.75 -0.54 3.84
CA TYR A 279 12.55 0.67 3.97
C TYR A 279 12.06 1.56 5.14
N SER A 280 10.75 1.71 5.31
CA SER A 280 10.15 2.60 6.30
C SER A 280 10.31 2.09 7.73
N SER A 281 10.25 0.78 7.97
CA SER A 281 10.49 0.17 9.29
C SER A 281 11.90 0.53 9.81
N ILE A 282 12.90 0.53 8.93
CA ILE A 282 14.30 0.82 9.24
C ILE A 282 14.53 2.33 9.37
N TYR A 283 14.16 3.11 8.36
CA TYR A 283 14.59 4.51 8.25
C TYR A 283 13.55 5.55 8.64
N VAL A 284 12.26 5.21 8.64
CA VAL A 284 11.19 6.14 9.04
C VAL A 284 10.80 5.86 10.49
N ALA A 285 10.36 4.65 10.81
CA ALA A 285 9.87 4.29 12.14
C ALA A 285 10.96 4.43 13.20
N SER A 286 12.12 3.80 12.99
CA SER A 286 13.22 3.81 13.96
C SER A 286 13.86 5.19 14.10
N ALA A 287 14.07 5.91 12.98
CA ALA A 287 14.65 7.25 13.03
C ALA A 287 13.72 8.28 13.67
N LEU A 288 12.40 8.20 13.43
CA LEU A 288 11.42 9.05 14.10
C LEU A 288 11.38 8.77 15.59
N ALA A 289 11.39 7.49 16.00
CA ALA A 289 11.45 7.14 17.42
C ALA A 289 12.71 7.69 18.11
N LEU A 290 13.86 7.66 17.42
CA LEU A 290 15.10 8.28 17.90
C LEU A 290 14.96 9.79 18.05
N LYS A 291 14.37 10.45 17.05
CA LYS A 291 14.17 11.91 17.04
C LYS A 291 13.16 12.38 18.10
N LEU A 292 12.18 11.53 18.45
CA LEU A 292 11.25 11.74 19.57
C LEU A 292 11.91 11.55 20.95
N GLY A 293 13.22 11.30 20.99
CA GLY A 293 14.00 11.25 22.22
C GLY A 293 13.79 9.95 22.98
N ILE A 294 13.68 8.82 22.28
CA ILE A 294 13.71 7.52 22.96
C ILE A 294 15.05 7.36 23.67
N GLN A 295 14.98 6.94 24.92
CA GLN A 295 16.13 6.77 25.79
C GLN A 295 15.94 5.46 26.54
N LYS A 296 17.01 5.01 27.18
CA LYS A 296 17.05 3.72 27.85
C LYS A 296 16.04 3.66 29.01
N GLU A 297 15.91 4.76 29.73
CA GLU A 297 15.03 4.94 30.89
C GLU A 297 13.57 4.68 30.54
N HIS A 298 13.15 5.07 29.33
CA HIS A 298 11.77 4.88 28.84
C HIS A 298 11.41 3.41 28.57
N LEU A 299 12.41 2.52 28.44
CA LEU A 299 12.24 1.12 28.08
C LEU A 299 12.62 0.15 29.20
N MET A 300 13.16 0.67 30.29
CA MET A 300 13.38 -0.07 31.53
C MET A 300 12.06 -0.22 32.30
N PRO A 301 11.79 -1.39 32.92
CA PRO A 301 10.64 -1.50 33.82
C PRO A 301 10.78 -0.47 34.95
N PRO A 302 9.69 0.19 35.37
CA PRO A 302 9.73 1.11 36.50
C PRO A 302 10.34 0.36 37.69
N GLN A 303 11.33 0.97 38.34
CA GLN A 303 11.85 0.43 39.59
C GLN A 303 10.69 0.48 40.58
N VAL A 304 10.14 -0.68 40.93
CA VAL A 304 9.24 -0.79 42.06
C VAL A 304 10.11 -0.45 43.27
N GLU A 305 9.99 0.78 43.79
CA GLU A 305 10.46 1.08 45.13
C GLU A 305 9.80 0.03 46.04
N LYS A 306 10.59 -0.91 46.55
CA LYS A 306 10.11 -1.76 47.63
C LYS A 306 9.89 -0.82 48.80
N GLU A 307 8.64 -0.45 49.08
CA GLU A 307 8.26 0.11 50.37
C GLU A 307 8.82 -0.84 51.45
N GLY A 308 9.89 -0.39 52.14
CA GLY A 308 10.60 -1.18 53.15
C GLY A 308 12.11 -1.40 52.93
N ALA A 309 12.70 -1.04 51.79
CA ALA A 309 14.16 -1.20 51.60
C ALA A 309 15.00 -0.28 52.51
N GLU A 310 14.45 0.82 53.02
CA GLU A 310 15.11 1.69 54.01
C GLU A 310 15.11 1.11 55.44
N PHE A 311 14.30 0.08 55.73
CA PHE A 311 14.25 -0.52 57.08
C PHE A 311 15.29 -1.64 57.29
N ASP A 312 15.91 -2.15 56.23
CA ASP A 312 16.93 -3.22 56.29
C ASP A 312 18.36 -2.66 56.39
N GLU A 313 18.54 -1.34 56.28
CA GLU A 313 19.83 -0.64 56.39
C GLU A 313 20.01 0.16 57.69
N MET A 314 19.07 0.07 58.64
CA MET A 314 19.31 0.63 59.98
C MET A 314 20.11 -0.36 60.85
N PRO A 315 21.25 0.07 61.43
CA PRO A 315 22.15 -0.80 62.20
C PRO A 315 21.54 -1.31 63.53
#